data_AF-L9KHU0-F1
#
_entry.id   AF-L9KHU0-F1
#
_cell.length_a   1.000
_cell.length_b   1.000
_cell.length_c   1.000
_cell.angle_alpha   90.00
_cell.angle_beta   90.00
_cell.angle_gamma   90.00
#
_symmetry.space_group_name_H-M   'P 1'
#
loop_
_entity.id
_entity.type
_entity.pdbx_description
1 polymer ?
#
loop_
_entity_poly.entity_id
_entity_poly.type
_entity_poly.pdbx_seq_one_letter_code
_entity_poly.pdbx_strand_id
1 'polypeptide(L)'
;MSTPKKIALGENCFLWTKNPVKHQQHVSKTTEDICQKSCAWTCAPQICPLRANLEISYAKGLQKLAIKLSKALQNTKKNCLSSAWAWASEGMKSTAELHQKLGKAIELEAIKPTYQVLSIQEKKRKSAKKKLMVSTKKHEALFHLIESSKQSMTEKEKQKLLNKLKKSTKKLEKEDENYYQKNMAGYSTRLKWENTLENCYQSILELEKERIQLLCSNLNQYSQHISLYGQTLTTCHTQIHCAISKIDVEKDIQALIEEVAISPSENKSDFLLTDYFEEDPSNVMDKERRKSLIKPKLSRLQRDIEKASRDKEGLERILNAYNNNSSFSDAKSQKDTAALMDENNLKLDLLQANSYKLSSVLAELEKRPKPSHPCSNSIFKWKEKEHTHSYVKISRPFLMKRLENPVSRVPSGGQSNPSSSSPGMLVAEAFEHTPGIQTASLSTYLKTNLFLFLFAYGFYLLLRLLDIDLLWSVPIAKKWCANPDWIHIDTTPFAGLVRNLGVLFGLGFAINSEMFLMSCKGENGYKLNFRLLCTMTSLTTLQLYHFIKIPTHKEHLFYVLSFCKSASIPLTVVALVPYCIHMFMKPSEKKMK
;
A
#
# COMPACT_ATOMS: atom_id res chain seq x y z
N MET A 1 37.61 31.81 -39.45
CA MET A 1 38.63 32.89 -39.49
C MET A 1 37.92 34.17 -39.08
N SER A 2 38.27 34.95 -38.06
CA SER A 2 39.49 35.09 -37.27
C SER A 2 39.15 35.80 -35.94
N THR A 3 39.74 35.33 -34.85
CA THR A 3 39.93 36.03 -33.54
C THR A 3 40.88 37.25 -33.70
N PRO A 4 41.31 37.94 -32.62
CA PRO A 4 40.64 38.57 -31.45
C PRO A 4 41.14 40.03 -31.22
N LYS A 5 40.53 40.88 -30.36
CA LYS A 5 41.25 42.05 -29.79
C LYS A 5 40.87 42.39 -28.33
N LYS A 6 41.93 42.44 -27.51
CA LYS A 6 42.07 43.01 -26.16
C LYS A 6 41.65 44.49 -26.09
N ILE A 7 41.13 44.94 -24.95
CA ILE A 7 41.24 46.32 -24.42
C ILE A 7 41.33 46.18 -22.89
N ALA A 8 42.53 46.20 -22.29
CA ALA A 8 43.35 47.35 -21.91
C ALA A 8 42.79 48.15 -20.72
N LEU A 9 43.43 47.97 -19.55
CA LEU A 9 43.42 48.88 -18.41
C LEU A 9 44.05 50.22 -18.81
N GLY A 10 43.48 51.33 -18.37
CA GLY A 10 44.02 52.68 -18.57
C GLY A 10 43.50 53.65 -17.51
N GLU A 11 44.45 54.28 -16.82
CA GLU A 11 44.32 55.11 -15.64
C GLU A 11 43.77 56.53 -15.92
N ASN A 12 43.21 57.13 -14.86
CA ASN A 12 43.18 58.56 -14.48
C ASN A 12 42.97 59.64 -15.55
N CYS A 13 41.86 60.37 -15.42
CA CYS A 13 41.88 61.84 -15.61
C CYS A 13 40.80 62.53 -14.76
N PHE A 14 41.26 63.37 -13.81
CA PHE A 14 40.48 64.35 -13.08
C PHE A 14 40.01 65.45 -14.05
N LEU A 15 38.71 65.73 -14.13
CA LEU A 15 38.19 66.98 -14.68
C LEU A 15 37.05 67.51 -13.80
N TRP A 16 37.36 68.56 -13.05
CA TRP A 16 36.41 69.47 -12.43
C TRP A 16 35.43 70.02 -13.49
N THR A 17 34.15 69.64 -13.46
CA THR A 17 33.08 70.44 -14.08
C THR A 17 31.75 70.32 -13.33
N LYS A 18 31.07 71.47 -13.25
CA LYS A 18 29.76 71.72 -12.63
C LYS A 18 28.65 70.90 -13.32
N ASN A 19 28.27 69.73 -12.78
CA ASN A 19 26.88 69.24 -12.83
C ASN A 19 26.72 67.92 -12.05
N PRO A 20 26.03 67.88 -10.90
CA PRO A 20 25.84 66.65 -10.12
C PRO A 20 24.82 65.67 -10.74
N VAL A 21 24.17 66.01 -11.85
CA VAL A 21 23.02 65.23 -12.38
C VAL A 21 23.43 64.14 -13.38
N LYS A 22 24.58 64.26 -14.08
CA LYS A 22 25.01 63.23 -15.04
C LYS A 22 25.76 62.05 -14.43
N HIS A 23 26.24 62.18 -13.19
CA HIS A 23 26.87 61.07 -12.47
C HIS A 23 25.85 60.05 -11.93
N GLN A 24 24.54 60.34 -11.95
CA GLN A 24 23.50 59.42 -11.51
C GLN A 24 23.09 58.38 -12.57
N GLN A 25 23.32 58.62 -13.86
CA GLN A 25 22.88 57.69 -14.91
C GLN A 25 23.88 56.56 -15.17
N HIS A 26 25.19 56.80 -15.03
CA HIS A 26 26.18 55.71 -15.12
C HIS A 26 26.21 54.84 -13.86
N VAL A 27 25.63 55.34 -12.77
CA VAL A 27 25.45 54.64 -11.50
C VAL A 27 24.28 53.65 -11.57
N SER A 28 23.36 53.72 -12.54
CA SER A 28 22.15 52.86 -12.57
C SER A 28 22.45 51.35 -12.67
N LYS A 29 23.39 50.94 -13.54
CA LYS A 29 23.85 49.53 -13.63
C LYS A 29 24.67 49.10 -12.42
N THR A 30 25.46 50.01 -11.85
CA THR A 30 26.23 49.76 -10.63
C THR A 30 25.34 49.75 -9.39
N THR A 31 24.21 50.46 -9.38
CA THR A 31 23.23 50.45 -8.29
C THR A 31 22.40 49.21 -8.27
N GLU A 32 22.16 48.55 -9.40
CA GLU A 32 21.53 47.24 -9.41
C GLU A 32 22.44 46.21 -8.73
N ASP A 33 23.71 46.17 -9.10
CA ASP A 33 24.73 45.33 -8.45
C ASP A 33 24.97 45.72 -6.98
N ILE A 34 25.03 47.02 -6.67
CA ILE A 34 25.17 47.52 -5.30
C ILE A 34 23.90 47.24 -4.50
N CYS A 35 22.69 47.29 -5.08
CA CYS A 35 21.44 46.95 -4.41
C CYS A 35 21.34 45.44 -4.19
N GLN A 36 21.72 44.60 -5.16
CA GLN A 36 21.74 43.14 -5.01
C GLN A 36 22.78 42.71 -3.96
N LYS A 37 23.99 43.28 -4.02
CA LYS A 37 25.04 43.10 -3.00
C LYS A 37 24.67 43.74 -1.66
N SER A 38 23.93 44.86 -1.64
CA SER A 38 23.43 45.49 -0.42
C SER A 38 22.29 44.70 0.21
N CYS A 39 21.46 44.03 -0.60
CA CYS A 39 20.42 43.11 -0.16
C CYS A 39 21.06 41.85 0.43
N ALA A 40 22.12 41.32 -0.20
CA ALA A 40 22.93 40.26 0.39
C ALA A 40 23.58 40.70 1.72
N TRP A 41 24.07 41.95 1.81
CA TRP A 41 24.59 42.55 3.06
C TRP A 41 23.56 42.66 4.18
N THR A 42 22.31 43.00 3.88
CA THR A 42 21.25 43.14 4.90
C THR A 42 20.58 41.81 5.24
N CYS A 43 20.46 40.90 4.27
CA CYS A 43 19.73 39.65 4.42
C CYS A 43 20.60 38.47 4.86
N ALA A 44 21.87 38.36 4.45
CA ALA A 44 22.75 37.26 4.86
C ALA A 44 22.89 37.10 6.39
N PRO A 45 23.02 38.19 7.19
CA PRO A 45 23.03 38.10 8.66
C PRO A 45 21.72 37.57 9.27
N GLN A 46 20.61 37.54 8.53
CA GLN A 46 19.30 37.08 8.98
C GLN A 46 18.94 35.69 8.41
N ILE A 47 19.30 35.43 7.15
CA ILE A 47 19.01 34.18 6.43
C ILE A 47 19.97 33.07 6.87
N CYS A 48 21.28 33.35 6.98
CA CYS A 48 22.26 32.33 7.35
C CYS A 48 22.00 31.71 8.74
N PRO A 49 21.65 32.47 9.80
CA PRO A 49 21.22 31.89 11.08
C PRO A 49 19.97 31.05 11.00
N LEU A 50 18.97 31.47 10.22
CA LEU A 50 17.76 30.70 10.03
C LEU A 50 18.06 29.36 9.33
N ARG A 51 18.88 29.40 8.28
CA ARG A 51 19.31 28.22 7.53
C ARG A 51 20.13 27.27 8.41
N ALA A 52 21.11 27.78 9.15
CA ALA A 52 21.90 26.98 10.09
C ALA A 52 21.02 26.29 11.14
N ASN A 53 20.08 27.03 11.73
CA ASN A 53 19.15 26.48 12.72
C ASN A 53 18.23 25.39 12.13
N LEU A 54 17.75 25.57 10.91
CA LEU A 54 16.94 24.56 10.21
C LEU A 54 17.74 23.28 9.95
N GLU A 55 18.95 23.41 9.44
CA GLU A 55 19.87 22.30 9.16
C GLU A 55 20.20 21.52 10.44
N ILE A 56 20.52 22.22 11.53
CA ILE A 56 20.81 21.60 12.84
C ILE A 56 19.57 20.95 13.44
N SER A 57 18.39 21.56 13.31
CA SER A 57 17.14 21.03 13.86
C SER A 57 16.70 19.77 13.10
N TYR A 58 16.81 19.79 11.77
CA TYR A 58 16.56 18.63 10.91
C TYR A 58 17.51 17.48 11.24
N ALA A 59 18.81 17.75 11.36
CA ALA A 59 19.81 16.76 11.78
C ALA A 59 19.44 16.10 13.12
N LYS A 60 19.09 16.90 14.13
CA LYS A 60 18.67 16.38 15.45
C LYS A 60 17.42 15.51 15.35
N GLY A 61 16.43 15.90 14.55
CA GLY A 61 15.22 15.11 14.33
C GLY A 61 15.54 13.77 13.68
N LEU A 62 16.33 13.79 12.61
CA LEU A 62 16.72 12.60 11.87
C LEU A 62 17.57 11.64 12.71
N GLN A 63 18.49 12.17 13.52
CA GLN A 63 19.31 11.37 14.43
C GLN A 63 18.47 10.73 15.55
N LYS A 64 17.48 11.44 16.10
CA LYS A 64 16.53 10.86 17.07
C LYS A 64 15.74 9.72 16.46
N LEU A 65 15.25 9.88 15.22
CA LEU A 65 14.53 8.82 14.50
C LEU A 65 15.42 7.61 14.26
N ALA A 66 16.65 7.81 13.79
CA ALA A 66 17.63 6.75 13.59
C ALA A 66 17.90 5.98 14.88
N ILE A 67 18.12 6.67 16.00
CA ILE A 67 18.35 6.03 17.31
C ILE A 67 17.13 5.20 17.74
N LYS A 68 15.91 5.72 17.57
CA LYS A 68 14.68 4.99 17.90
C LYS A 68 14.51 3.74 17.04
N LEU A 69 14.75 3.86 15.73
CA LEU A 69 14.68 2.74 14.78
C LEU A 69 15.73 1.67 15.11
N SER A 70 16.97 2.07 15.35
CA SER A 70 18.05 1.17 15.80
C SER A 70 17.67 0.41 17.08
N LYS A 71 17.09 1.08 18.09
CA LYS A 71 16.64 0.44 19.33
C LYS A 71 15.47 -0.52 19.10
N ALA A 72 14.51 -0.17 18.26
CA ALA A 72 13.39 -1.06 17.92
C ALA A 72 13.88 -2.35 17.24
N LEU A 73 14.89 -2.22 16.36
CA LEU A 73 15.47 -3.36 15.65
C LEU A 73 16.26 -4.32 16.56
N GLN A 74 16.87 -3.83 17.65
CA GLN A 74 17.56 -4.67 18.62
C GLN A 74 16.64 -5.70 19.30
N ASN A 75 15.35 -5.40 19.40
CA ASN A 75 14.36 -6.28 20.01
C ASN A 75 13.67 -7.22 19.00
N THR A 76 14.04 -7.16 17.72
CA THR A 76 13.45 -8.00 16.65
C THR A 76 14.37 -9.14 16.24
N LYS A 77 13.79 -10.30 15.90
CA LYS A 77 14.54 -11.46 15.42
C LYS A 77 15.26 -11.11 14.11
N LYS A 78 16.57 -11.34 14.05
CA LYS A 78 17.38 -11.07 12.85
C LYS A 78 16.85 -11.83 11.64
N ASN A 79 16.42 -11.09 10.64
CA ASN A 79 16.00 -11.55 9.32
C ASN A 79 16.35 -10.48 8.25
N CYS A 80 16.10 -10.79 6.98
CA CYS A 80 16.40 -9.87 5.87
C CYS A 80 15.73 -8.49 6.01
N LEU A 81 14.50 -8.43 6.53
CA LEU A 81 13.77 -7.19 6.76
C LEU A 81 14.42 -6.34 7.87
N SER A 82 14.81 -6.97 8.98
CA SER A 82 15.52 -6.30 10.07
C SER A 82 16.87 -5.74 9.64
N SER A 83 17.58 -6.44 8.74
CA SER A 83 18.85 -5.98 8.17
C SER A 83 18.64 -4.77 7.24
N ALA A 84 17.60 -4.79 6.41
CA ALA A 84 17.24 -3.65 5.56
C ALA A 84 16.90 -2.39 6.37
N TRP A 85 16.13 -2.54 7.45
CA TRP A 85 15.81 -1.43 8.34
C TRP A 85 17.04 -0.92 9.15
N ALA A 86 17.99 -1.80 9.46
CA ALA A 86 19.24 -1.40 10.11
C ALA A 86 20.08 -0.50 9.18
N TRP A 87 20.15 -0.84 7.89
CA TRP A 87 20.79 0.01 6.88
C TRP A 87 20.06 1.34 6.69
N ALA A 88 18.72 1.35 6.67
CA ALA A 88 17.95 2.58 6.63
C ALA A 88 18.25 3.48 7.84
N SER A 89 18.33 2.88 9.04
CA SER A 89 18.71 3.60 10.26
C SER A 89 20.12 4.18 10.17
N GLU A 90 21.08 3.47 9.58
CA GLU A 90 22.45 3.95 9.42
C GLU A 90 22.53 5.08 8.38
N GLY A 91 21.80 4.95 7.26
CA GLY A 91 21.64 6.03 6.29
C GLY A 91 21.08 7.32 6.92
N MET A 92 20.08 7.19 7.80
CA MET A 92 19.54 8.34 8.55
C MET A 92 20.57 8.99 9.48
N LYS A 93 21.46 8.22 10.13
CA LYS A 93 22.55 8.79 10.95
C LYS A 93 23.56 9.55 10.09
N SER A 94 24.02 8.93 9.01
CA SER A 94 24.99 9.54 8.09
C SER A 94 24.45 10.83 7.47
N THR A 95 23.17 10.84 7.07
CA THR A 95 22.50 12.05 6.59
C THR A 95 22.39 13.10 7.70
N ALA A 96 22.03 12.72 8.94
CA ALA A 96 21.95 13.66 10.05
C ALA A 96 23.30 14.34 10.34
N GLU A 97 24.40 13.59 10.30
CA GLU A 97 25.75 14.13 10.51
C GLU A 97 26.13 15.16 9.44
N LEU A 98 25.77 14.94 8.18
CA LEU A 98 26.03 15.90 7.10
C LEU A 98 25.24 17.21 7.30
N HIS A 99 23.94 17.11 7.60
CA HIS A 99 23.12 18.29 7.91
C HIS A 99 23.66 19.05 9.14
N GLN A 100 24.16 18.32 10.16
CA GLN A 100 24.79 18.93 11.32
C GLN A 100 26.11 19.64 10.97
N LYS A 101 26.96 19.03 10.14
CA LYS A 101 28.20 19.63 9.65
C LYS A 101 27.92 20.89 8.84
N LEU A 102 26.96 20.83 7.91
CA LEU A 102 26.55 21.97 7.08
C LEU A 102 26.02 23.12 7.95
N GLY A 103 25.13 22.83 8.90
CA GLY A 103 24.59 23.84 9.81
C GLY A 103 25.67 24.51 10.66
N LYS A 104 26.64 23.75 11.19
CA LYS A 104 27.78 24.28 11.95
C LYS A 104 28.75 25.08 11.07
N ALA A 105 29.00 24.64 9.84
CA ALA A 105 29.84 25.37 8.89
C ALA A 105 29.22 26.73 8.56
N ILE A 106 27.91 26.79 8.28
CA ILE A 106 27.19 28.06 8.08
C ILE A 106 27.33 28.95 9.32
N GLU A 107 27.22 28.41 10.52
CA GLU A 107 27.34 29.17 11.76
C GLU A 107 28.75 29.74 12.00
N LEU A 108 29.77 28.90 11.82
CA LEU A 108 31.16 29.24 12.12
C LEU A 108 31.82 30.08 11.02
N GLU A 109 31.51 29.79 9.76
CA GLU A 109 32.23 30.33 8.61
C GLU A 109 31.45 31.47 7.93
N ALA A 110 30.12 31.45 7.97
CA ALA A 110 29.31 32.53 7.36
C ALA A 110 28.78 33.53 8.41
N ILE A 111 28.13 33.08 9.49
CA ILE A 111 27.45 33.98 10.44
C ILE A 111 28.44 34.77 11.29
N LYS A 112 29.37 34.09 11.98
CA LYS A 112 30.31 34.75 12.90
C LYS A 112 31.18 35.80 12.21
N PRO A 113 31.82 35.52 11.06
CA PRO A 113 32.68 36.50 10.38
C PRO A 113 31.86 37.66 9.82
N THR A 114 30.68 37.39 9.26
CA THR A 114 29.78 38.42 8.73
C THR A 114 29.31 39.37 9.84
N TYR A 115 28.86 38.85 10.98
CA TYR A 115 28.40 39.70 12.09
C TYR A 115 29.53 40.53 12.70
N GLN A 116 30.72 39.96 12.88
CA GLN A 116 31.87 40.66 13.44
C GLN A 116 32.36 41.79 12.52
N VAL A 117 32.51 41.52 11.23
CA VAL A 117 33.03 42.50 10.26
C VAL A 117 32.04 43.66 10.05
N LEU A 118 30.75 43.35 9.89
CA LEU A 118 29.71 44.35 9.65
C LEU A 118 29.49 45.28 10.84
N SER A 119 29.31 44.72 12.04
CA SER A 119 28.94 45.50 13.23
C SER A 119 30.07 46.44 13.70
N ILE A 120 31.33 46.00 13.58
CA ILE A 120 32.49 46.81 13.98
C ILE A 120 32.68 47.98 13.02
N GLN A 121 32.55 47.74 11.71
CA GLN A 121 32.81 48.78 10.71
C GLN A 121 31.69 49.83 10.68
N GLU A 122 30.43 49.42 10.84
CA GLU A 122 29.30 50.34 10.89
C GLU A 122 29.37 51.28 12.11
N LYS A 123 29.75 50.76 13.28
CA LYS A 123 29.96 51.56 14.50
C LYS A 123 31.08 52.59 14.31
N LYS A 124 32.20 52.20 13.71
CA LYS A 124 33.33 53.11 13.43
C LYS A 124 32.92 54.23 12.47
N ARG A 125 32.20 53.92 11.38
CA ARG A 125 31.72 54.91 10.41
C ARG A 125 30.70 55.89 11.02
N LYS A 126 29.71 55.39 11.76
CA LYS A 126 28.67 56.23 12.41
C LYS A 126 29.28 57.21 13.43
N SER A 127 30.25 56.75 14.21
CA SER A 127 30.98 57.59 15.17
C SER A 127 31.76 58.72 14.48
N ALA A 128 32.50 58.40 13.42
CA ALA A 128 33.24 59.40 12.64
C ALA A 128 32.31 60.42 11.96
N LYS A 129 31.21 59.96 11.32
CA LYS A 129 30.19 60.83 10.72
C LYS A 129 29.60 61.81 11.74
N LYS A 130 29.27 61.33 12.95
CA LYS A 130 28.71 62.17 14.01
C LYS A 130 29.69 63.26 14.44
N LYS A 131 30.98 62.93 14.59
CA LYS A 131 32.03 63.91 14.93
C LYS A 131 32.20 64.97 13.85
N LEU A 132 32.25 64.56 12.59
CA LEU A 132 32.31 65.47 11.43
C LEU A 132 31.12 66.44 11.46
N MET A 133 29.90 65.92 11.53
CA MET A 133 28.67 66.72 11.50
C MET A 133 28.60 67.76 12.65
N VAL A 134 29.05 67.39 13.84
CA VAL A 134 29.11 68.30 15.00
C VAL A 134 30.15 69.40 14.77
N SER A 135 31.33 69.06 14.21
CA SER A 135 32.36 70.04 13.88
C SER A 135 31.92 70.98 12.76
N THR A 136 31.23 70.47 11.72
CA THR A 136 30.65 71.28 10.64
C THR A 136 29.62 72.27 11.19
N LYS A 137 28.66 71.82 12.01
CA LYS A 137 27.66 72.71 12.61
C LYS A 137 28.29 73.83 13.44
N LYS A 138 29.33 73.51 14.21
CA LYS A 138 30.08 74.51 15.00
C LYS A 138 30.82 75.50 14.09
N HIS A 139 31.38 75.02 12.98
CA HIS A 139 32.07 75.85 12.01
C HIS A 139 31.12 76.83 11.31
N GLU A 140 29.98 76.34 10.81
CA GLU A 140 28.96 77.17 10.16
C GLU A 140 28.38 78.22 11.10
N ALA A 141 28.10 77.86 12.36
CA ALA A 141 27.63 78.81 13.36
C ALA A 141 28.66 79.93 13.64
N LEU A 142 29.95 79.59 13.67
CA LEU A 142 31.03 80.57 13.82
C LEU A 142 31.16 81.46 12.57
N PHE A 143 30.99 80.89 11.38
CA PHE A 143 31.05 81.61 10.12
C PHE A 143 29.91 82.64 10.02
N HIS A 144 28.67 82.22 10.28
CA HIS A 144 27.51 83.11 10.31
C HIS A 144 27.64 84.22 11.36
N LEU A 145 28.16 83.92 12.55
CA LEU A 145 28.40 84.92 13.59
C LEU A 145 29.35 86.01 13.08
N ILE A 146 30.44 85.62 12.42
CA ILE A 146 31.42 86.56 11.85
C ILE A 146 30.81 87.40 10.73
N GLU A 147 29.99 86.78 9.88
CA GLU A 147 29.36 87.46 8.75
C GLU A 147 28.32 88.49 9.20
N SER A 148 27.51 88.14 10.19
CA SER A 148 26.51 89.05 10.78
C SER A 148 27.12 90.19 11.62
N SER A 149 28.30 90.00 12.19
CA SER A 149 28.97 91.00 13.03
C SER A 149 29.91 91.95 12.26
N LYS A 150 29.96 91.87 10.92
CA LYS A 150 30.92 92.62 10.07
C LYS A 150 30.84 94.15 10.20
N GLN A 151 29.68 94.71 10.57
CA GLN A 151 29.43 96.17 10.59
C GLN A 151 29.47 96.82 11.98
N SER A 152 29.55 96.06 13.08
CA SER A 152 29.43 96.58 14.45
C SER A 152 30.58 96.24 15.41
N MET A 153 31.63 95.56 14.93
CA MET A 153 32.69 95.01 15.79
C MET A 153 34.01 95.78 15.74
N THR A 154 34.74 95.77 16.86
CA THR A 154 36.09 96.34 16.93
C THR A 154 37.13 95.44 16.24
N GLU A 155 38.23 96.04 15.74
CA GLU A 155 39.27 95.32 14.99
C GLU A 155 39.91 94.17 15.81
N LYS A 156 40.05 94.34 17.14
CA LYS A 156 40.57 93.30 18.05
C LYS A 156 39.62 92.10 18.16
N GLU A 157 38.31 92.35 18.24
CA GLU A 157 37.30 91.29 18.31
C GLU A 157 37.20 90.53 16.99
N LYS A 158 37.32 91.25 15.87
CA LYS A 158 37.33 90.68 14.52
C LYS A 158 38.50 89.73 14.34
N GLN A 159 39.70 90.15 14.75
CA GLN A 159 40.88 89.30 14.71
C GLN A 159 40.74 88.05 15.60
N LYS A 160 40.12 88.18 16.77
CA LYS A 160 39.86 87.04 17.68
C LYS A 160 38.90 86.02 17.08
N LEU A 161 37.81 86.47 16.43
CA LEU A 161 36.86 85.58 15.76
C LEU A 161 37.47 84.91 14.51
N LEU A 162 38.23 85.64 13.71
CA LEU A 162 38.94 85.06 12.55
C LEU A 162 39.94 83.97 12.97
N ASN A 163 40.65 84.17 14.08
CA ASN A 163 41.53 83.14 14.65
C ASN A 163 40.76 81.89 15.13
N LYS A 164 39.56 82.06 15.70
CA LYS A 164 38.67 80.94 16.05
C LYS A 164 38.16 80.22 14.81
N LEU A 165 37.78 80.96 13.77
CA LEU A 165 37.33 80.39 12.50
C LEU A 165 38.44 79.56 11.85
N LYS A 166 39.66 80.10 11.75
CA LYS A 166 40.83 79.38 11.24
C LYS A 166 41.13 78.09 12.01
N LYS A 167 41.02 78.12 13.35
CA LYS A 167 41.15 76.91 14.18
C LYS A 167 40.02 75.90 13.91
N SER A 168 38.80 76.39 13.70
CA SER A 168 37.65 75.56 13.36
C SER A 168 37.78 74.91 11.97
N THR A 169 38.28 75.63 10.96
CA THR A 169 38.53 75.10 9.60
C THR A 169 39.54 73.97 9.65
N LYS A 170 40.70 74.17 10.31
CA LYS A 170 41.72 73.12 10.47
C LYS A 170 41.19 71.88 11.18
N LYS A 171 40.31 72.07 12.18
CA LYS A 171 39.65 70.96 12.86
C LYS A 171 38.67 70.23 11.94
N LEU A 172 37.93 70.97 11.12
CA LEU A 172 36.99 70.41 10.17
C LEU A 172 37.70 69.57 9.10
N GLU A 173 38.78 70.09 8.51
CA GLU A 173 39.64 69.36 7.55
C GLU A 173 40.17 68.05 8.14
N LYS A 174 40.63 68.08 9.40
CA LYS A 174 41.13 66.87 10.08
C LYS A 174 40.03 65.83 10.32
N GLU A 175 38.83 66.26 10.72
CA GLU A 175 37.71 65.34 10.93
C GLU A 175 37.15 64.81 9.60
N ASP A 176 37.19 65.60 8.53
CA ASP A 176 36.77 65.20 7.18
C ASP A 176 37.72 64.14 6.60
N GLU A 177 39.04 64.39 6.67
CA GLU A 177 40.07 63.42 6.27
C GLU A 177 39.93 62.11 7.08
N ASN A 178 39.72 62.20 8.39
CA ASN A 178 39.47 61.01 9.22
C ASN A 178 38.20 60.26 8.78
N TYR A 179 37.11 60.95 8.44
CA TYR A 179 35.89 60.31 7.92
C TYR A 179 36.14 59.65 6.55
N TYR A 180 36.85 60.32 5.65
CA TYR A 180 37.25 59.80 4.34
C TYR A 180 38.08 58.51 4.49
N GLN A 181 39.12 58.52 5.31
CA GLN A 181 39.96 57.33 5.57
C GLN A 181 39.15 56.16 6.16
N LYS A 182 38.20 56.43 7.06
CA LYS A 182 37.30 55.37 7.59
C LYS A 182 36.38 54.80 6.51
N ASN A 183 35.92 55.62 5.56
CA ASN A 183 35.13 55.17 4.42
C ASN A 183 35.96 54.32 3.46
N MET A 184 37.18 54.76 3.12
CA MET A 184 38.12 54.00 2.28
C MET A 184 38.46 52.63 2.88
N ALA A 185 38.76 52.57 4.18
CA ALA A 185 38.96 51.30 4.89
C ALA A 185 37.70 50.41 4.87
N GLY A 186 36.50 51.02 4.83
CA GLY A 186 35.23 50.33 4.67
C GLY A 186 35.10 49.61 3.34
N TYR A 187 35.53 50.23 2.24
CA TYR A 187 35.53 49.58 0.92
C TYR A 187 36.45 48.36 0.88
N SER A 188 37.67 48.47 1.41
CA SER A 188 38.60 47.32 1.51
C SER A 188 38.02 46.19 2.37
N THR A 189 37.37 46.53 3.48
CA THR A 189 36.71 45.55 4.36
C THR A 189 35.52 44.88 3.66
N ARG A 190 34.74 45.63 2.88
CA ARG A 190 33.62 45.10 2.11
C ARG A 190 34.07 44.10 1.04
N LEU A 191 35.16 44.43 0.33
CA LEU A 191 35.72 43.52 -0.67
C LEU A 191 36.18 42.19 -0.03
N LYS A 192 36.82 42.24 1.15
CA LYS A 192 37.20 41.03 1.91
C LYS A 192 35.98 40.20 2.33
N TRP A 193 34.91 40.86 2.74
CA TRP A 193 33.65 40.17 3.06
C TRP A 193 33.01 39.53 1.82
N GLU A 194 33.01 40.20 0.67
CA GLU A 194 32.50 39.65 -0.60
C GLU A 194 33.27 38.38 -0.99
N ASN A 195 34.61 38.38 -0.93
CA ASN A 195 35.42 37.18 -1.16
C ASN A 195 35.15 36.07 -0.14
N THR A 196 34.94 36.41 1.13
CA THR A 196 34.63 35.40 2.16
C THR A 196 33.26 34.76 1.88
N LEU A 197 32.27 35.56 1.48
CA LEU A 197 30.93 35.09 1.13
C LEU A 197 30.98 34.16 -0.09
N GLU A 198 31.74 34.53 -1.11
CA GLU A 198 31.94 33.72 -2.32
C GLU A 198 32.59 32.36 -1.98
N ASN A 199 33.63 32.36 -1.16
CA ASN A 199 34.27 31.13 -0.68
C ASN A 199 33.28 30.26 0.12
N CYS A 200 32.52 30.85 1.05
CA CYS A 200 31.50 30.12 1.80
C CYS A 200 30.42 29.54 0.89
N TYR A 201 29.98 30.29 -0.12
CA TYR A 201 29.00 29.82 -1.09
C TYR A 201 29.54 28.61 -1.86
N GLN A 202 30.81 28.65 -2.28
CA GLN A 202 31.44 27.54 -2.97
C GLN A 202 31.55 26.30 -2.09
N SER A 203 31.93 26.45 -0.82
CA SER A 203 31.97 25.35 0.16
C SER A 203 30.58 24.74 0.40
N ILE A 204 29.54 25.57 0.51
CA ILE A 204 28.15 25.10 0.66
C ILE A 204 27.70 24.34 -0.59
N LEU A 205 28.07 24.82 -1.78
CA LEU A 205 27.70 24.20 -3.05
C LEU A 205 28.35 22.82 -3.21
N GLU A 206 29.61 22.65 -2.83
CA GLU A 206 30.27 21.34 -2.83
C GLU A 206 29.64 20.38 -1.80
N LEU A 207 29.29 20.85 -0.59
CA LEU A 207 28.59 20.03 0.39
C LEU A 207 27.19 19.59 -0.09
N GLU A 208 26.47 20.48 -0.78
CA GLU A 208 25.16 20.16 -1.36
C GLU A 208 25.30 19.12 -2.48
N LYS A 209 26.36 19.22 -3.29
CA LYS A 209 26.69 18.23 -4.32
C LYS A 209 27.02 16.87 -3.71
N GLU A 210 27.83 16.82 -2.65
CA GLU A 210 28.09 15.59 -1.89
C GLU A 210 26.79 14.98 -1.33
N ARG A 211 25.89 15.81 -0.80
CA ARG A 211 24.58 15.38 -0.30
C ARG A 211 23.74 14.73 -1.40
N ILE A 212 23.64 15.37 -2.56
CA ILE A 212 22.89 14.86 -3.71
C ILE A 212 23.51 13.55 -4.20
N GLN A 213 24.84 13.46 -4.29
CA GLN A 213 25.54 12.24 -4.68
C GLN A 213 25.26 11.08 -3.70
N LEU A 214 25.26 11.34 -2.39
CA LEU A 214 24.92 10.35 -1.39
C LEU A 214 23.46 9.88 -1.52
N LEU A 215 22.51 10.80 -1.71
CA LEU A 215 21.10 10.48 -1.95
C LEU A 215 20.93 9.58 -3.19
N CYS A 216 21.61 9.90 -4.28
CA CYS A 216 21.65 9.07 -5.48
C CYS A 216 22.22 7.68 -5.19
N SER A 217 23.31 7.58 -4.42
CA SER A 217 23.89 6.29 -4.01
C SER A 217 22.91 5.44 -3.20
N ASN A 218 22.23 6.04 -2.22
CA ASN A 218 21.23 5.37 -1.40
C ASN A 218 20.03 4.89 -2.23
N LEU A 219 19.54 5.71 -3.17
CA LEU A 219 18.45 5.34 -4.08
C LEU A 219 18.87 4.18 -5.00
N ASN A 220 20.11 4.18 -5.49
CA ASN A 220 20.64 3.08 -6.29
C ASN A 220 20.74 1.79 -5.49
N GLN A 221 21.21 1.84 -4.24
CA GLN A 221 21.21 0.67 -3.36
C GLN A 221 19.79 0.16 -3.09
N TYR A 222 18.84 1.05 -2.82
CA TYR A 222 17.44 0.68 -2.66
C TYR A 222 16.90 -0.02 -3.92
N SER A 223 17.15 0.53 -5.10
CA SER A 223 16.77 -0.06 -6.38
C SER A 223 17.37 -1.46 -6.58
N GLN A 224 18.65 -1.65 -6.23
CA GLN A 224 19.33 -2.94 -6.28
C GLN A 224 18.68 -3.96 -5.33
N HIS A 225 18.35 -3.56 -4.12
CA HIS A 225 17.67 -4.42 -3.15
C HIS A 225 16.27 -4.83 -3.61
N ILE A 226 15.48 -3.89 -4.15
CA ILE A 226 14.17 -4.18 -4.75
C ILE A 226 14.31 -5.16 -5.92
N SER A 227 15.33 -4.98 -6.76
CA SER A 227 15.61 -5.88 -7.88
C SER A 227 15.96 -7.30 -7.41
N LEU A 228 16.85 -7.43 -6.42
CA LEU A 228 17.23 -8.72 -5.83
C LEU A 228 16.04 -9.43 -5.16
N TYR A 229 15.17 -8.66 -4.50
CA TYR A 229 13.93 -9.19 -3.92
C TYR A 229 13.00 -9.74 -5.01
N GLY A 230 12.84 -9.01 -6.12
CA GLY A 230 12.07 -9.47 -7.29
C GLY A 230 12.61 -10.77 -7.89
N GLN A 231 13.95 -10.91 -7.99
CA GLN A 231 14.58 -12.17 -8.43
C GLN A 231 14.26 -13.32 -7.47
N THR A 232 14.38 -13.10 -6.16
CA THR A 232 14.09 -14.13 -5.14
C THR A 232 12.63 -14.59 -5.23
N LEU A 233 11.69 -13.67 -5.37
CA LEU A 233 10.26 -13.97 -5.53
C LEU A 233 10.01 -14.81 -6.78
N THR A 234 10.68 -14.45 -7.88
CA THR A 234 10.61 -15.18 -9.15
C THR A 234 11.13 -16.61 -8.99
N THR A 235 12.27 -16.80 -8.32
CA THR A 235 12.82 -18.14 -8.04
C THR A 235 11.85 -19.00 -7.22
N CYS A 236 11.26 -18.46 -6.16
CA CYS A 236 10.27 -19.19 -5.36
C CYS A 236 9.04 -19.59 -6.20
N HIS A 237 8.52 -18.68 -7.02
CA HIS A 237 7.41 -18.98 -7.92
C HIS A 237 7.77 -20.10 -8.91
N THR A 238 8.95 -20.05 -9.52
CA THR A 238 9.42 -21.08 -10.44
C THR A 238 9.55 -22.45 -9.75
N GLN A 239 10.03 -22.50 -8.51
CA GLN A 239 10.10 -23.76 -7.73
C GLN A 239 8.72 -24.37 -7.50
N ILE A 240 7.74 -23.54 -7.11
CA ILE A 240 6.36 -23.98 -6.93
C ILE A 240 5.78 -24.47 -8.26
N HIS A 241 5.97 -23.72 -9.34
CA HIS A 241 5.52 -24.11 -10.67
C HIS A 241 6.13 -25.45 -11.11
N CYS A 242 7.43 -25.66 -10.89
CA CYS A 242 8.11 -26.93 -11.18
C CYS A 242 7.60 -28.09 -10.33
N ALA A 243 7.21 -27.86 -9.08
CA ALA A 243 6.61 -28.89 -8.24
C ALA A 243 5.22 -29.27 -8.76
N ILE A 244 4.39 -28.28 -9.08
CA ILE A 244 3.05 -28.48 -9.64
C ILE A 244 3.12 -29.20 -10.99
N SER A 245 4.05 -28.83 -11.87
CA SER A 245 4.18 -29.45 -13.20
C SER A 245 4.65 -30.91 -13.16
N LYS A 246 5.14 -31.39 -12.01
CA LYS A 246 5.58 -32.78 -11.81
C LYS A 246 4.51 -33.67 -11.18
N ILE A 247 3.36 -33.12 -10.81
CA ILE A 247 2.24 -33.90 -10.28
C ILE A 247 1.69 -34.77 -11.41
N ASP A 248 1.65 -36.08 -11.17
CA ASP A 248 1.15 -37.10 -12.10
C ASP A 248 0.07 -37.88 -11.36
N VAL A 249 -1.19 -37.51 -11.63
CA VAL A 249 -2.35 -38.01 -10.90
C VAL A 249 -2.49 -39.52 -11.09
N GLU A 250 -2.22 -40.02 -12.28
CA GLU A 250 -2.29 -41.44 -12.62
C GLU A 250 -1.24 -42.25 -11.86
N LYS A 251 -0.01 -41.74 -11.79
CA LYS A 251 1.07 -42.38 -11.04
C LYS A 251 0.82 -42.37 -9.54
N ASP A 252 0.30 -41.27 -8.99
CA ASP A 252 -0.02 -41.15 -7.57
C ASP A 252 -1.19 -42.09 -7.18
N ILE A 253 -2.21 -42.22 -8.03
CA ILE A 253 -3.30 -43.19 -7.84
C ILE A 253 -2.77 -44.63 -7.91
N GLN A 254 -1.86 -44.92 -8.84
CA GLN A 254 -1.27 -46.24 -8.97
C GLN A 254 -0.47 -46.63 -7.71
N ALA A 255 0.34 -45.71 -7.18
CA ALA A 255 1.08 -45.93 -5.94
C ALA A 255 0.14 -46.18 -4.75
N LEU A 256 -0.97 -45.43 -4.66
CA LEU A 256 -1.99 -45.64 -3.64
C LEU A 256 -2.67 -47.02 -3.77
N ILE A 257 -2.96 -47.46 -4.99
CA ILE A 257 -3.54 -48.78 -5.24
C ILE A 257 -2.56 -49.89 -4.80
N GLU A 258 -1.28 -49.74 -5.10
CA GLU A 258 -0.23 -50.69 -4.69
C GLU A 258 -0.04 -50.74 -3.17
N GLU A 259 -0.15 -49.60 -2.50
CA GLU A 259 -0.08 -49.52 -1.03
C GLU A 259 -1.32 -50.14 -0.35
N VAL A 260 -2.50 -49.98 -0.95
CA VAL A 260 -3.78 -50.46 -0.39
C VAL A 260 -4.11 -51.90 -0.83
N ALA A 261 -3.46 -52.43 -1.86
CA ALA A 261 -3.65 -53.80 -2.32
C ALA A 261 -3.14 -54.82 -1.28
N ILE A 262 -4.04 -55.26 -0.40
CA ILE A 262 -3.84 -56.43 0.46
C ILE A 262 -3.52 -57.64 -0.45
N SER A 263 -2.57 -58.48 -0.04
CA SER A 263 -2.11 -59.65 -0.80
C SER A 263 -3.27 -60.52 -1.31
N PRO A 264 -3.21 -61.08 -2.54
CA PRO A 264 -4.34 -61.79 -3.17
C PRO A 264 -4.80 -63.06 -2.43
N SER A 265 -4.05 -63.55 -1.44
CA SER A 265 -4.29 -64.82 -0.77
C SER A 265 -5.39 -64.83 0.28
N GLU A 266 -5.92 -63.67 0.69
CA GLU A 266 -6.83 -63.56 1.85
C GLU A 266 -8.23 -62.98 1.56
N ASN A 267 -8.69 -62.92 0.30
CA ASN A 267 -10.06 -62.49 -0.01
C ASN A 267 -11.11 -63.59 0.26
N LYS A 268 -11.14 -64.14 1.48
CA LYS A 268 -12.18 -65.03 1.98
C LYS A 268 -13.12 -64.24 2.86
N SER A 269 -14.38 -64.11 2.44
CA SER A 269 -15.43 -63.44 3.21
C SER A 269 -16.24 -64.47 4.00
N ASP A 270 -16.56 -64.13 5.25
CA ASP A 270 -17.38 -64.96 6.14
C ASP A 270 -18.85 -64.54 6.04
N PHE A 271 -19.73 -65.49 5.72
CA PHE A 271 -21.17 -65.25 5.59
C PHE A 271 -21.96 -66.14 6.56
N LEU A 272 -22.80 -65.51 7.39
CA LEU A 272 -23.69 -66.22 8.30
C LEU A 272 -24.73 -67.06 7.53
N LEU A 273 -24.93 -68.30 7.96
CA LEU A 273 -25.96 -69.21 7.46
C LEU A 273 -27.22 -69.14 8.34
N THR A 274 -28.35 -69.60 7.80
CA THR A 274 -29.63 -69.55 8.49
C THR A 274 -29.69 -70.62 9.57
N ASP A 275 -29.79 -70.24 10.84
CA ASP A 275 -29.91 -71.20 11.94
C ASP A 275 -31.36 -71.64 12.14
N TYR A 276 -31.69 -72.84 11.68
CA TYR A 276 -33.00 -73.42 11.90
C TYR A 276 -33.05 -74.08 13.28
N PHE A 277 -34.13 -73.84 14.04
CA PHE A 277 -34.30 -74.43 15.37
C PHE A 277 -34.15 -75.96 15.37
N GLU A 278 -34.65 -76.63 14.32
CA GLU A 278 -34.64 -78.08 14.17
C GLU A 278 -33.25 -78.68 13.90
N GLU A 279 -32.25 -77.86 13.58
CA GLU A 279 -30.88 -78.32 13.33
C GLU A 279 -30.11 -78.63 14.60
N ASP A 280 -30.54 -78.06 15.74
CA ASP A 280 -29.85 -78.25 17.01
C ASP A 280 -30.17 -79.63 17.60
N PRO A 281 -29.18 -80.53 17.74
CA PRO A 281 -29.42 -81.84 18.33
C PRO A 281 -29.74 -81.77 19.82
N SER A 282 -29.40 -80.66 20.50
CA SER A 282 -29.60 -80.47 21.94
C SER A 282 -31.03 -80.05 22.31
N ASN A 283 -31.85 -79.65 21.33
CA ASN A 283 -33.24 -79.28 21.60
C ASN A 283 -34.11 -80.51 21.95
N VAL A 284 -35.17 -80.27 22.73
CA VAL A 284 -36.09 -81.31 23.25
C VAL A 284 -37.07 -81.86 22.18
N MET A 285 -36.91 -81.47 20.91
CA MET A 285 -37.84 -81.86 19.84
C MET A 285 -37.75 -83.36 19.51
N ASP A 286 -38.90 -84.01 19.43
CA ASP A 286 -39.00 -85.40 18.97
C ASP A 286 -38.45 -85.59 17.55
N LYS A 287 -37.85 -86.75 17.29
CA LYS A 287 -37.16 -87.08 16.02
C LYS A 287 -38.10 -87.08 14.82
N GLU A 288 -39.31 -87.61 14.95
CA GLU A 288 -40.27 -87.66 13.83
C GLU A 288 -40.87 -86.29 13.55
N ARG A 289 -41.13 -85.49 14.60
CA ARG A 289 -41.50 -84.08 14.47
C ARG A 289 -40.38 -83.25 13.82
N ARG A 290 -39.11 -83.51 14.14
CA ARG A 290 -37.96 -82.85 13.54
C ARG A 290 -37.84 -83.16 12.04
N LYS A 291 -38.03 -84.43 11.65
CA LYS A 291 -38.06 -84.84 10.23
C LYS A 291 -39.21 -84.18 9.46
N SER A 292 -40.41 -84.13 10.03
CA SER A 292 -41.59 -83.56 9.36
C SER A 292 -41.47 -82.05 9.13
N LEU A 293 -40.72 -81.33 9.99
CA LEU A 293 -40.44 -79.90 9.85
C LEU A 293 -39.25 -79.57 8.94
N ILE A 294 -38.22 -80.43 8.89
CA ILE A 294 -37.05 -80.23 8.03
C ILE A 294 -37.40 -80.44 6.54
N LYS A 295 -38.20 -81.47 6.22
CA LYS A 295 -38.58 -81.80 4.83
C LYS A 295 -39.16 -80.61 4.03
N PRO A 296 -40.17 -79.87 4.50
CA PRO A 296 -40.71 -78.73 3.76
C PRO A 296 -39.71 -77.56 3.63
N LYS A 297 -38.81 -77.37 4.61
CA LYS A 297 -37.75 -76.36 4.56
C LYS A 297 -36.70 -76.70 3.50
N LEU A 298 -36.33 -77.97 3.38
CA LEU A 298 -35.49 -78.47 2.29
C LEU A 298 -36.17 -78.31 0.93
N SER A 299 -37.46 -78.65 0.81
CA SER A 299 -38.21 -78.43 -0.44
C SER A 299 -38.28 -76.96 -0.83
N ARG A 300 -38.35 -76.04 0.15
CA ARG A 300 -38.27 -74.59 -0.12
C ARG A 300 -36.90 -74.18 -0.62
N LEU A 301 -35.83 -74.56 0.08
CA LEU A 301 -34.46 -74.26 -0.36
C LEU A 301 -34.15 -74.83 -1.74
N GLN A 302 -34.64 -76.03 -2.05
CA GLN A 302 -34.45 -76.63 -3.37
C GLN A 302 -35.11 -75.80 -4.48
N ARG A 303 -36.34 -75.30 -4.27
CA ARG A 303 -36.99 -74.39 -5.22
C ARG A 303 -36.22 -73.08 -5.41
N ASP A 304 -35.68 -72.53 -4.33
CA ASP A 304 -34.89 -71.29 -4.38
C ASP A 304 -33.54 -71.51 -5.09
N ILE A 305 -32.90 -72.66 -4.90
CA ILE A 305 -31.68 -73.08 -5.61
C ILE A 305 -31.96 -73.22 -7.10
N GLU A 306 -33.03 -73.91 -7.48
CA GLU A 306 -33.42 -74.08 -8.88
C GLU A 306 -33.72 -72.73 -9.55
N LYS A 307 -34.37 -71.81 -8.83
CA LYS A 307 -34.60 -70.45 -9.33
C LYS A 307 -33.29 -69.71 -9.54
N ALA A 308 -32.41 -69.66 -8.53
CA ALA A 308 -31.11 -69.00 -8.64
C ALA A 308 -30.22 -69.61 -9.74
N SER A 309 -30.29 -70.93 -9.94
CA SER A 309 -29.58 -71.61 -11.03
C SER A 309 -30.08 -71.17 -12.41
N ARG A 310 -31.41 -71.04 -12.60
CA ARG A 310 -31.98 -70.51 -13.85
C ARG A 310 -31.60 -69.05 -14.08
N ASP A 311 -31.63 -68.24 -13.03
CA ASP A 311 -31.21 -66.83 -13.10
C ASP A 311 -29.73 -66.72 -13.52
N LYS A 312 -28.87 -67.61 -13.01
CA LYS A 312 -27.45 -67.70 -13.38
C LYS A 312 -27.28 -68.04 -14.85
N GLU A 313 -27.93 -69.11 -15.33
CA GLU A 313 -27.89 -69.48 -16.75
C GLU A 313 -28.38 -68.36 -17.65
N GLY A 314 -29.41 -67.62 -17.25
CA GLY A 314 -29.92 -66.46 -17.97
C GLY A 314 -28.86 -65.36 -18.10
N LEU A 315 -28.20 -65.01 -17.00
CA LEU A 315 -27.11 -64.03 -16.99
C LEU A 315 -25.89 -64.52 -17.79
N GLU A 316 -25.58 -65.81 -17.80
CA GLU A 316 -24.44 -66.38 -18.55
C GLU A 316 -24.67 -66.25 -20.05
N ARG A 317 -25.91 -66.49 -20.50
CA ARG A 317 -26.30 -66.27 -21.90
C ARG A 317 -26.16 -64.81 -22.30
N ILE A 318 -26.56 -63.87 -21.43
CA ILE A 318 -26.42 -62.43 -21.69
C ILE A 318 -24.93 -62.05 -21.79
N LEU A 319 -24.10 -62.52 -20.85
CA LEU A 319 -22.66 -62.20 -20.84
C LEU A 319 -21.93 -62.79 -22.06
N ASN A 320 -22.30 -64.00 -22.47
CA ASN A 320 -21.78 -64.62 -23.70
C ASN A 320 -22.25 -63.88 -24.96
N ALA A 321 -23.48 -63.37 -24.98
CA ALA A 321 -23.98 -62.55 -26.09
C ALA A 321 -23.18 -61.24 -26.25
N TYR A 322 -22.77 -60.61 -25.13
CA TYR A 322 -21.89 -59.43 -25.17
C TYR A 322 -20.52 -59.76 -25.75
N ASN A 323 -19.92 -60.89 -25.36
CA ASN A 323 -18.60 -61.29 -25.86
C ASN A 323 -18.61 -61.65 -27.36
N ASN A 324 -19.74 -62.13 -27.87
CA ASN A 324 -19.87 -62.56 -29.26
C ASN A 324 -20.31 -61.43 -30.22
N ASN A 325 -20.93 -60.35 -29.72
CA ASN A 325 -21.41 -59.23 -30.53
C ASN A 325 -20.92 -57.89 -29.98
N SER A 326 -19.77 -57.41 -30.47
CA SER A 326 -19.11 -56.17 -30.01
C SER A 326 -19.82 -54.86 -30.39
N SER A 327 -20.85 -54.92 -31.25
CA SER A 327 -21.54 -53.75 -31.80
C SER A 327 -22.76 -53.30 -30.99
N PHE A 328 -23.16 -54.02 -29.94
CA PHE A 328 -24.41 -53.76 -29.20
C PHE A 328 -24.26 -53.58 -27.68
N SER A 329 -23.03 -53.55 -27.15
CA SER A 329 -22.79 -53.52 -25.69
C SER A 329 -21.98 -52.30 -25.24
N ASP A 330 -22.59 -51.43 -24.45
CA ASP A 330 -21.86 -50.43 -23.66
C ASP A 330 -21.06 -51.12 -22.55
N ALA A 331 -19.80 -50.71 -22.33
CA ALA A 331 -18.92 -51.27 -21.29
C ALA A 331 -19.56 -51.25 -19.88
N LYS A 332 -20.48 -50.31 -19.65
CA LYS A 332 -21.29 -50.21 -18.44
C LYS A 332 -22.26 -51.38 -18.28
N SER A 333 -23.02 -51.72 -19.32
CA SER A 333 -24.01 -52.82 -19.30
C SER A 333 -23.35 -54.19 -19.09
N GLN A 334 -22.16 -54.39 -19.66
CA GLN A 334 -21.37 -55.62 -19.44
C GLN A 334 -20.91 -55.73 -17.97
N LYS A 335 -20.44 -54.62 -17.39
CA LYS A 335 -20.01 -54.55 -15.99
C LYS A 335 -21.16 -54.74 -15.01
N ASP A 336 -22.32 -54.14 -15.27
CA ASP A 336 -23.52 -54.29 -14.44
C ASP A 336 -24.04 -55.74 -14.46
N THR A 337 -24.01 -56.39 -15.63
CA THR A 337 -24.38 -57.81 -15.75
C THR A 337 -23.39 -58.73 -15.04
N ALA A 338 -22.09 -58.43 -15.10
CA ALA A 338 -21.06 -59.17 -14.37
C ALA A 338 -21.22 -59.03 -12.84
N ALA A 339 -21.66 -57.86 -12.35
CA ALA A 339 -21.95 -57.66 -10.92
C ALA A 339 -23.19 -58.46 -10.49
N LEU A 340 -24.26 -58.47 -11.28
CA LEU A 340 -25.45 -59.30 -11.02
C LEU A 340 -25.13 -60.80 -11.04
N MET A 341 -24.24 -61.24 -11.93
CA MET A 341 -23.73 -62.60 -11.98
C MET A 341 -23.02 -62.99 -10.68
N ASP A 342 -22.13 -62.12 -10.21
CA ASP A 342 -21.40 -62.33 -8.96
C ASP A 342 -22.37 -62.41 -7.76
N GLU A 343 -23.33 -61.49 -7.66
CA GLU A 343 -24.37 -61.50 -6.62
C GLU A 343 -25.19 -62.80 -6.63
N ASN A 344 -25.62 -63.25 -7.80
CA ASN A 344 -26.42 -64.46 -7.93
C ASN A 344 -25.61 -65.74 -7.64
N ASN A 345 -24.32 -65.77 -7.99
CA ASN A 345 -23.43 -66.88 -7.60
C ASN A 345 -23.29 -66.98 -6.07
N LEU A 346 -23.08 -65.87 -5.37
CA LEU A 346 -23.04 -65.88 -3.90
C LEU A 346 -24.37 -66.37 -3.31
N LYS A 347 -25.49 -65.89 -3.84
CA LYS A 347 -26.82 -66.33 -3.41
C LYS A 347 -26.97 -67.85 -3.57
N LEU A 348 -26.53 -68.40 -4.69
CA LEU A 348 -26.55 -69.84 -4.96
C LEU A 348 -25.68 -70.61 -3.95
N ASP A 349 -24.45 -70.15 -3.70
CA ASP A 349 -23.53 -70.77 -2.74
C ASP A 349 -24.12 -70.78 -1.31
N LEU A 350 -24.72 -69.67 -0.86
CA LEU A 350 -25.36 -69.58 0.45
C LEU A 350 -26.60 -70.49 0.57
N LEU A 351 -27.41 -70.57 -0.49
CA LEU A 351 -28.57 -71.45 -0.52
C LEU A 351 -28.16 -72.93 -0.50
N GLN A 352 -27.12 -73.30 -1.26
CA GLN A 352 -26.56 -74.64 -1.28
C GLN A 352 -25.93 -75.02 0.07
N ALA A 353 -25.22 -74.11 0.72
CA ALA A 353 -24.68 -74.32 2.07
C ALA A 353 -25.77 -74.55 3.12
N ASN A 354 -26.85 -73.76 3.07
CA ASN A 354 -28.02 -73.98 3.93
C ASN A 354 -28.73 -75.32 3.64
N SER A 355 -28.89 -75.68 2.37
CA SER A 355 -29.50 -76.95 1.95
C SER A 355 -28.67 -78.15 2.41
N TYR A 356 -27.35 -78.07 2.27
CA TYR A 356 -26.41 -79.08 2.76
C TYR A 356 -26.51 -79.27 4.28
N LYS A 357 -26.57 -78.17 5.04
CA LYS A 357 -26.70 -78.21 6.50
C LYS A 357 -27.96 -78.95 6.94
N LEU A 358 -29.13 -78.55 6.42
CA LEU A 358 -30.39 -79.21 6.73
C LEU A 358 -30.44 -80.66 6.24
N SER A 359 -29.88 -80.95 5.05
CA SER A 359 -29.85 -82.30 4.49
C SER A 359 -28.96 -83.23 5.31
N SER A 360 -27.87 -82.71 5.88
CA SER A 360 -26.99 -83.46 6.79
C SER A 360 -27.69 -83.83 8.09
N VAL A 361 -28.47 -82.90 8.67
CA VAL A 361 -29.30 -83.19 9.86
C VAL A 361 -30.38 -84.23 9.53
N LEU A 362 -31.04 -84.11 8.38
CA LEU A 362 -32.05 -85.10 7.95
C LEU A 362 -31.44 -86.49 7.74
N ALA A 363 -30.26 -86.57 7.11
CA ALA A 363 -29.55 -87.83 6.89
C ALA A 363 -29.18 -88.52 8.22
N GLU A 364 -28.72 -87.75 9.22
CA GLU A 364 -28.45 -88.27 10.56
C GLU A 364 -29.73 -88.82 11.23
N LEU A 365 -30.87 -88.12 11.10
CA LEU A 365 -32.17 -88.56 11.64
C LEU A 365 -32.71 -89.81 10.93
N GLU A 366 -32.41 -89.98 9.64
CA GLU A 366 -32.82 -91.12 8.82
C GLU A 366 -31.80 -92.27 8.83
N LYS A 367 -30.67 -92.13 9.57
CA LYS A 367 -29.54 -93.07 9.59
C LYS A 367 -28.97 -93.35 8.19
N ARG A 368 -28.93 -92.33 7.34
CA ARG A 368 -28.35 -92.34 5.99
C ARG A 368 -26.96 -91.72 5.99
N PRO A 369 -26.09 -92.04 5.02
CA PRO A 369 -24.82 -91.34 4.87
C PRO A 369 -25.06 -89.85 4.60
N LYS A 370 -24.19 -88.99 5.13
CA LYS A 370 -24.26 -87.54 4.88
C LYS A 370 -24.11 -87.25 3.38
N PRO A 371 -24.83 -86.26 2.84
CA PRO A 371 -24.64 -85.84 1.46
C PRO A 371 -23.19 -85.37 1.25
N SER A 372 -22.68 -85.49 0.03
CA SER A 372 -21.42 -84.86 -0.37
C SER A 372 -21.72 -83.55 -1.06
N HIS A 373 -21.09 -82.46 -0.62
CA HIS A 373 -21.20 -81.16 -1.28
C HIS A 373 -19.87 -80.38 -1.18
N PRO A 374 -19.44 -79.65 -2.23
CA PRO A 374 -18.20 -78.88 -2.23
C PRO A 374 -18.06 -77.87 -1.07
N CYS A 375 -19.18 -77.31 -0.58
CA CYS A 375 -19.17 -76.34 0.52
C CYS A 375 -18.98 -76.96 1.91
N SER A 376 -19.00 -78.30 2.05
CA SER A 376 -18.91 -78.99 3.35
C SER A 376 -17.65 -78.62 4.14
N ASN A 377 -16.52 -78.45 3.45
CA ASN A 377 -15.23 -78.07 4.03
C ASN A 377 -15.11 -76.57 4.36
N SER A 378 -16.11 -75.77 3.99
CA SER A 378 -16.10 -74.31 4.14
C SER A 378 -17.14 -73.80 5.15
N ILE A 379 -17.90 -74.69 5.77
CA ILE A 379 -18.90 -74.35 6.80
C ILE A 379 -18.29 -74.55 8.18
N PHE A 380 -18.32 -73.51 8.99
CA PHE A 380 -17.79 -73.48 10.34
C PHE A 380 -18.91 -73.16 11.33
N LYS A 381 -18.77 -73.64 12.57
CA LYS A 381 -19.72 -73.37 13.65
C LYS A 381 -19.02 -72.64 14.78
N TRP A 382 -19.71 -71.69 15.39
CA TRP A 382 -19.30 -71.10 16.65
C TRP A 382 -20.47 -71.09 17.63
N LYS A 383 -20.16 -71.06 18.92
CA LYS A 383 -21.17 -70.98 19.98
C LYS A 383 -21.16 -69.59 20.59
N GLU A 384 -22.34 -69.00 20.71
CA GLU A 384 -22.58 -67.76 21.42
C GLU A 384 -23.65 -68.00 22.48
N LYS A 385 -23.23 -68.03 23.75
CA LYS A 385 -24.07 -68.43 24.89
C LYS A 385 -24.68 -69.82 24.65
N GLU A 386 -26.01 -69.92 24.64
CA GLU A 386 -26.77 -71.16 24.41
C GLU A 386 -27.05 -71.43 22.91
N HIS A 387 -26.68 -70.53 21.99
CA HIS A 387 -26.97 -70.67 20.57
C HIS A 387 -25.72 -71.10 19.78
N THR A 388 -25.90 -72.01 18.83
CA THR A 388 -24.84 -72.41 17.88
C THR A 388 -25.14 -71.81 16.53
N HIS A 389 -24.22 -70.97 16.05
CA HIS A 389 -24.33 -70.32 14.75
C HIS A 389 -23.43 -71.02 13.73
N SER A 390 -23.84 -70.99 12.46
CA SER A 390 -23.04 -71.53 11.35
C SER A 390 -22.71 -70.42 10.36
N TYR A 391 -21.48 -70.38 9.84
CA TYR A 391 -21.08 -69.49 8.76
C TYR A 391 -20.35 -70.26 7.67
N VAL A 392 -20.34 -69.74 6.46
CA VAL A 392 -19.58 -70.27 5.33
C VAL A 392 -18.52 -69.27 4.89
N LYS A 393 -17.31 -69.77 4.65
CA LYS A 393 -16.19 -68.98 4.16
C LYS A 393 -16.10 -69.12 2.63
N ILE A 394 -16.41 -68.05 1.90
CA ILE A 394 -16.43 -68.05 0.43
C ILE A 394 -15.35 -67.10 -0.10
N SER A 395 -14.53 -67.59 -1.03
CA SER A 395 -13.54 -66.77 -1.74
C SER A 395 -14.26 -65.90 -2.77
N ARG A 396 -14.13 -64.57 -2.68
CA ARG A 396 -14.75 -63.66 -3.65
C ARG A 396 -13.78 -62.56 -4.08
N PRO A 397 -13.71 -62.22 -5.38
CA PRO A 397 -12.99 -61.04 -5.82
C PRO A 397 -13.72 -59.79 -5.32
N PHE A 398 -13.12 -59.04 -4.40
CA PHE A 398 -13.64 -57.75 -3.97
C PHE A 398 -13.35 -56.71 -5.06
N LEU A 399 -14.29 -56.52 -5.99
CA LEU A 399 -14.23 -55.41 -6.92
C LEU A 399 -14.65 -54.13 -6.17
N MET A 400 -13.67 -53.41 -5.58
CA MET A 400 -13.91 -52.02 -5.20
C MET A 400 -14.53 -51.31 -6.41
N LYS A 401 -15.72 -50.72 -6.23
CA LYS A 401 -16.30 -49.79 -7.19
C LYS A 401 -15.24 -48.74 -7.51
N ARG A 402 -14.58 -48.90 -8.66
CA ARG A 402 -13.67 -47.92 -9.23
C ARG A 402 -14.47 -46.63 -9.34
N LEU A 403 -14.09 -45.63 -8.54
CA LEU A 403 -14.54 -44.25 -8.68
C LEU A 403 -14.23 -43.86 -10.12
N GLU A 404 -15.25 -43.74 -10.96
CA GLU A 404 -15.06 -43.28 -12.33
C GLU A 404 -14.67 -41.81 -12.28
N ASN A 405 -13.42 -41.52 -12.65
CA ASN A 405 -12.94 -40.18 -12.94
C ASN A 405 -13.81 -39.55 -14.05
N PRO A 406 -14.38 -38.35 -13.86
CA PRO A 406 -14.87 -37.55 -14.97
C PRO A 406 -13.67 -36.86 -15.63
N VAL A 407 -13.06 -37.51 -16.63
CA VAL A 407 -12.08 -36.83 -17.50
C VAL A 407 -12.78 -36.26 -18.73
N SER A 408 -12.51 -34.99 -18.98
CA SER A 408 -12.61 -34.24 -20.24
C SER A 408 -13.96 -33.65 -20.67
N ARG A 409 -14.27 -32.45 -20.16
CA ARG A 409 -14.58 -31.31 -21.04
C ARG A 409 -13.79 -30.10 -20.59
N VAL A 410 -12.69 -29.83 -21.30
CA VAL A 410 -12.02 -28.53 -21.29
C VAL A 410 -12.87 -27.60 -22.16
N PRO A 411 -13.44 -26.49 -21.65
CA PRO A 411 -13.82 -25.40 -22.51
C PRO A 411 -12.54 -24.70 -22.96
N SER A 412 -12.36 -24.59 -24.27
CA SER A 412 -11.42 -23.64 -24.88
C SER A 412 -11.84 -22.23 -24.47
N GLY A 413 -11.31 -21.74 -23.36
CA GLY A 413 -11.39 -20.36 -22.92
C GLY A 413 -10.01 -19.75 -23.11
N GLY A 414 -9.91 -18.80 -24.05
CA GLY A 414 -8.67 -18.11 -24.36
C GLY A 414 -8.04 -17.50 -23.10
N GLN A 415 -6.76 -17.81 -22.89
CA GLN A 415 -5.90 -17.06 -22.00
C GLN A 415 -5.75 -15.64 -22.56
N SER A 416 -6.58 -14.72 -22.12
CA SER A 416 -6.20 -13.31 -22.08
C SER A 416 -5.23 -13.15 -20.92
N ASN A 417 -3.97 -12.92 -21.23
CA ASN A 417 -2.97 -12.41 -20.29
C ASN A 417 -3.57 -11.27 -19.44
N PRO A 418 -3.38 -11.23 -18.10
CA PRO A 418 -3.70 -10.04 -17.34
C PRO A 418 -2.64 -8.98 -17.69
N SER A 419 -2.94 -8.18 -18.71
CA SER A 419 -2.27 -6.92 -18.94
C SER A 419 -2.53 -6.03 -17.73
N SER A 420 -1.46 -5.72 -17.00
CA SER A 420 -1.32 -4.60 -16.07
C SER A 420 -2.63 -3.89 -15.71
N SER A 421 -3.39 -4.46 -14.76
CA SER A 421 -4.56 -3.80 -14.21
C SER A 421 -4.11 -2.47 -13.62
N SER A 422 -4.63 -1.37 -14.18
CA SER A 422 -4.44 -0.03 -13.60
C SER A 422 -4.76 -0.07 -12.10
N PRO A 423 -4.01 0.63 -11.24
CA PRO A 423 -4.28 0.66 -9.79
C PRO A 423 -5.74 0.96 -9.45
N GLY A 424 -6.46 1.70 -10.29
CA GLY A 424 -7.89 1.98 -10.12
C GLY A 424 -8.81 0.76 -10.29
N MET A 425 -8.44 -0.22 -11.12
CA MET A 425 -9.23 -1.43 -11.37
C MET A 425 -9.06 -2.46 -10.25
N LEU A 426 -7.83 -2.62 -9.74
CA LEU A 426 -7.54 -3.43 -8.54
C LEU A 426 -8.23 -2.88 -7.28
N VAL A 427 -8.27 -1.55 -7.12
CA VAL A 427 -9.00 -0.91 -6.03
C VAL A 427 -10.50 -1.17 -6.18
N ALA A 428 -11.07 -1.00 -7.37
CA ALA A 428 -12.49 -1.26 -7.61
C ALA A 428 -12.89 -2.72 -7.28
N GLU A 429 -12.07 -3.69 -7.69
CA GLU A 429 -12.28 -5.12 -7.43
C GLU A 429 -12.15 -5.48 -5.93
N ALA A 430 -11.20 -4.86 -5.21
CA ALA A 430 -11.09 -5.01 -3.75
C ALA A 430 -12.30 -4.41 -2.98
N PHE A 431 -12.88 -3.31 -3.48
CA PHE A 431 -14.08 -2.70 -2.91
C PHE A 431 -15.35 -3.51 -3.22
N GLU A 432 -15.41 -4.22 -4.35
CA GLU A 432 -16.51 -5.14 -4.70
C GLU A 432 -16.56 -6.34 -3.73
N HIS A 433 -15.41 -6.79 -3.22
CA HIS A 433 -15.33 -7.85 -2.22
C HIS A 433 -15.50 -7.38 -0.76
N THR A 434 -15.80 -6.10 -0.52
CA THR A 434 -16.06 -5.54 0.82
C THR A 434 -17.48 -4.95 0.93
N PRO A 435 -18.53 -5.79 1.00
CA PRO A 435 -19.93 -5.34 0.96
C PRO A 435 -20.33 -4.46 2.16
N GLY A 436 -19.54 -4.47 3.24
CA GLY A 436 -19.80 -3.72 4.46
C GLY A 436 -19.83 -2.20 4.29
N ILE A 437 -19.13 -1.66 3.28
CA ILE A 437 -19.14 -0.21 3.02
C ILE A 437 -20.47 0.19 2.35
N GLN A 438 -20.92 -0.53 1.34
CA GLN A 438 -22.16 -0.20 0.60
C GLN A 438 -23.45 -0.51 1.37
N THR A 439 -23.36 -1.30 2.45
CA THR A 439 -24.50 -1.71 3.29
C THR A 439 -24.54 -1.02 4.65
N ALA A 440 -23.56 -0.17 4.97
CA ALA A 440 -23.49 0.51 6.25
C ALA A 440 -24.55 1.62 6.38
N SER A 441 -25.17 1.70 7.56
CA SER A 441 -26.12 2.77 7.90
C SER A 441 -25.44 4.14 7.93
N LEU A 442 -26.22 5.20 7.67
CA LEU A 442 -25.75 6.59 7.79
C LEU A 442 -25.10 6.89 9.16
N SER A 443 -25.65 6.31 10.25
CA SER A 443 -25.10 6.45 11.60
C SER A 443 -23.67 5.92 11.71
N THR A 444 -23.36 4.81 11.03
CA THR A 444 -22.02 4.21 10.98
C THR A 444 -21.05 5.16 10.28
N TYR A 445 -21.43 5.74 9.14
CA TYR A 445 -20.60 6.71 8.42
C TYR A 445 -20.29 7.96 9.24
N LEU A 446 -21.28 8.48 9.98
CA LEU A 446 -21.12 9.64 10.86
C LEU A 446 -20.18 9.34 12.04
N LYS A 447 -20.36 8.18 12.69
CA LYS A 447 -19.49 7.72 13.79
C LYS A 447 -18.05 7.50 13.32
N THR A 448 -17.84 6.88 12.16
CA THR A 448 -16.51 6.65 11.59
C THR A 448 -15.82 7.98 11.22
N ASN A 449 -16.55 8.94 10.63
CA ASN A 449 -16.01 10.28 10.37
C ASN A 449 -15.57 10.98 11.66
N LEU A 450 -16.41 10.95 12.70
CA LEU A 450 -16.11 11.55 13.99
C LEU A 450 -14.87 10.89 14.63
N PHE A 451 -14.81 9.55 14.61
CA PHE A 451 -13.66 8.81 15.12
C PHE A 451 -12.37 9.17 14.39
N LEU A 452 -12.37 9.14 13.05
CA LEU A 452 -11.20 9.47 12.23
C LEU A 452 -10.73 10.91 12.46
N PHE A 453 -11.66 11.86 12.58
CA PHE A 453 -11.33 13.25 12.89
C PHE A 453 -10.70 13.40 14.28
N LEU A 454 -11.34 12.84 15.32
CA LEU A 454 -10.84 12.90 16.69
C LEU A 454 -9.49 12.20 16.85
N PHE A 455 -9.31 11.05 16.20
CA PHE A 455 -8.05 10.31 16.22
C PHE A 455 -6.92 11.09 15.56
N ALA A 456 -7.15 11.62 14.36
CA ALA A 456 -6.15 12.42 13.65
C ALA A 456 -5.84 13.74 14.38
N TYR A 457 -6.85 14.40 14.96
CA TYR A 457 -6.66 15.60 15.77
C TYR A 457 -5.90 15.29 17.07
N GLY A 458 -6.23 14.20 17.76
CA GLY A 458 -5.51 13.73 18.94
C GLY A 458 -4.05 13.39 18.63
N PHE A 459 -3.80 12.74 17.49
CA PHE A 459 -2.44 12.46 17.01
C PHE A 459 -1.65 13.74 16.69
N TYR A 460 -2.30 14.73 16.06
CA TYR A 460 -1.70 16.05 15.83
C TYR A 460 -1.33 16.73 17.16
N LEU A 461 -2.23 16.71 18.15
CA LEU A 461 -1.94 17.25 19.49
C LEU A 461 -0.79 16.51 20.17
N LEU A 462 -0.73 15.18 20.05
CA LEU A 462 0.37 14.36 20.57
C LEU A 462 1.72 14.74 19.93
N LEU A 463 1.76 14.90 18.61
CA LEU A 463 2.98 15.35 17.91
C LEU A 463 3.38 16.76 18.34
N ARG A 464 2.41 17.65 18.54
CA ARG A 464 2.65 19.00 19.06
C ARG A 464 3.18 18.98 20.49
N LEU A 465 2.71 18.07 21.35
CA LEU A 465 3.27 17.85 22.70
C LEU A 465 4.70 17.30 22.66
N LEU A 466 5.10 16.65 21.56
CA LEU A 466 6.46 16.16 21.32
C LEU A 466 7.36 17.19 20.61
N ASP A 467 6.97 18.47 20.57
CA ASP A 467 7.64 19.57 19.84
C ASP A 467 7.79 19.34 18.32
N ILE A 468 6.90 18.56 17.73
CA ILE A 468 6.84 18.31 16.28
C ILE A 468 5.58 19.00 15.74
N ASP A 469 5.74 20.24 15.26
CA ASP A 469 4.65 20.95 14.57
C ASP A 469 4.63 20.53 13.09
N LEU A 470 3.55 19.88 12.65
CA LEU A 470 3.33 19.46 11.25
C LEU A 470 3.06 20.64 10.30
N LEU A 471 2.59 21.77 10.82
CA LEU A 471 2.18 22.94 10.05
C LEU A 471 3.20 24.08 10.12
N TRP A 472 4.36 23.85 10.73
CA TRP A 472 5.38 24.87 11.02
C TRP A 472 5.80 25.70 9.81
N SER A 473 5.78 25.12 8.60
CA SER A 473 6.20 25.76 7.36
C SER A 473 5.18 26.75 6.81
N VAL A 474 3.88 26.56 7.06
CA VAL A 474 2.79 27.38 6.53
C VAL A 474 2.80 28.83 7.07
N PRO A 475 2.88 29.09 8.39
CA PRO A 475 2.92 30.46 8.91
C PRO A 475 4.21 31.20 8.53
N ILE A 476 5.32 30.48 8.37
CA ILE A 476 6.58 31.03 7.88
C ILE A 476 6.44 31.43 6.41
N ALA A 477 5.90 30.54 5.56
CA ALA A 477 5.64 30.84 4.16
C ALA A 477 4.72 32.07 4.03
N LYS A 478 3.64 32.15 4.81
CA LYS A 478 2.72 33.31 4.78
C LYS A 478 3.38 34.63 5.15
N LYS A 479 4.38 34.59 6.04
CA LYS A 479 5.06 35.79 6.51
C LYS A 479 6.13 36.30 5.55
N TRP A 480 6.75 35.39 4.79
CA TRP A 480 7.98 35.69 4.05
C TRP A 480 7.93 35.42 2.54
N CYS A 481 6.89 34.75 2.04
CA CYS A 481 6.78 34.48 0.60
C CYS A 481 6.43 35.76 -0.16
N ALA A 482 7.16 36.04 -1.22
CA ALA A 482 6.98 37.25 -2.04
C ALA A 482 5.64 37.27 -2.79
N ASN A 483 5.10 36.09 -3.11
CA ASN A 483 3.77 35.93 -3.69
C ASN A 483 2.94 34.94 -2.85
N PRO A 484 1.80 35.35 -2.28
CA PRO A 484 0.92 34.45 -1.52
C PRO A 484 0.34 33.29 -2.35
N ASP A 485 0.29 33.39 -3.68
CA ASP A 485 -0.24 32.35 -4.55
C ASP A 485 0.63 31.08 -4.61
N TRP A 486 1.90 31.16 -4.21
CA TRP A 486 2.81 30.00 -4.13
C TRP A 486 2.58 29.16 -2.87
N ILE A 487 1.72 29.61 -1.96
CA ILE A 487 1.44 28.93 -0.70
C ILE A 487 0.24 28.01 -0.90
N HIS A 488 0.55 26.77 -1.24
CA HIS A 488 -0.43 25.71 -1.49
C HIS A 488 -0.88 25.04 -0.19
N ILE A 489 -1.83 25.65 0.52
CA ILE A 489 -2.41 25.12 1.79
C ILE A 489 -3.12 23.76 1.57
N ASP A 490 -3.58 23.51 0.35
CA ASP A 490 -4.17 22.25 -0.11
C ASP A 490 -3.22 21.05 -0.05
N THR A 491 -1.91 21.28 -0.05
CA THR A 491 -0.90 20.22 0.08
C THR A 491 -0.64 19.79 1.53
N THR A 492 -1.26 20.46 2.50
CA THR A 492 -1.06 20.14 3.92
C THR A 492 -1.75 18.82 4.31
N PRO A 493 -1.18 18.03 5.26
CA PRO A 493 -1.81 16.80 5.74
C PRO A 493 -3.24 17.02 6.26
N PHE A 494 -3.48 18.17 6.89
CA PHE A 494 -4.80 18.54 7.41
C PHE A 494 -5.81 18.84 6.28
N ALA A 495 -5.40 19.49 5.19
CA ALA A 495 -6.24 19.65 4.01
C ALA A 495 -6.61 18.30 3.37
N GLY A 496 -5.65 17.37 3.31
CA GLY A 496 -5.88 16.01 2.85
C GLY A 496 -6.88 15.24 3.71
N LEU A 497 -6.74 15.32 5.04
CA LEU A 497 -7.68 14.74 6.00
C LEU A 497 -9.11 15.27 5.80
N VAL A 498 -9.25 16.60 5.72
CA VAL A 498 -10.55 17.25 5.54
C VAL A 498 -11.23 16.83 4.23
N ARG A 499 -10.48 16.69 3.14
CA ARG A 499 -10.99 16.17 1.87
C ARG A 499 -11.47 14.72 2.01
N ASN A 500 -10.69 13.86 2.66
CA ASN A 500 -11.04 12.45 2.83
C ASN A 500 -12.29 12.26 3.72
N LEU A 501 -12.39 13.03 4.81
CA LEU A 501 -13.58 13.06 5.66
C LEU A 501 -14.80 13.57 4.87
N GLY A 502 -14.63 14.64 4.08
CA GLY A 502 -15.67 15.13 3.18
C GLY A 502 -16.17 14.04 2.24
N VAL A 503 -15.26 13.34 1.55
CA VAL A 503 -15.62 12.24 0.64
C VAL A 503 -16.38 11.12 1.37
N LEU A 504 -15.89 10.67 2.53
CA LEU A 504 -16.54 9.61 3.30
C LEU A 504 -17.93 10.02 3.79
N PHE A 505 -18.07 11.25 4.27
CA PHE A 505 -19.34 11.83 4.68
C PHE A 505 -20.33 11.91 3.52
N GLY A 506 -19.90 12.49 2.39
CA GLY A 506 -20.74 12.64 1.20
C GLY A 506 -21.15 11.31 0.59
N LEU A 507 -20.27 10.31 0.60
CA LEU A 507 -20.59 8.94 0.18
C LEU A 507 -21.64 8.29 1.10
N GLY A 508 -21.51 8.46 2.42
CA GLY A 508 -22.48 7.97 3.39
C GLY A 508 -23.88 8.54 3.14
N PHE A 509 -23.98 9.85 2.88
CA PHE A 509 -25.23 10.50 2.49
C PHE A 509 -25.74 10.02 1.13
N ALA A 510 -24.87 9.85 0.14
CA ALA A 510 -25.26 9.43 -1.20
C ALA A 510 -25.91 8.04 -1.20
N ILE A 511 -25.25 7.04 -0.60
CA ILE A 511 -25.70 5.64 -0.60
C ILE A 511 -26.98 5.46 0.24
N ASN A 512 -27.15 6.26 1.30
CA ASN A 512 -28.34 6.23 2.16
C ASN A 512 -29.46 7.17 1.69
N SER A 513 -29.31 7.85 0.54
CA SER A 513 -30.34 8.72 -0.02
C SER A 513 -31.38 7.96 -0.82
N GLU A 514 -32.61 8.46 -0.84
CA GLU A 514 -33.70 7.91 -1.66
C GLU A 514 -33.37 8.00 -3.17
N MET A 515 -32.65 9.05 -3.59
CA MET A 515 -32.17 9.24 -4.96
C MET A 515 -31.31 8.07 -5.45
N PHE A 516 -30.39 7.57 -4.62
CA PHE A 516 -29.55 6.42 -4.97
C PHE A 516 -30.36 5.13 -5.09
N LEU A 517 -31.32 4.93 -4.17
CA LEU A 517 -32.17 3.75 -4.14
C LEU A 517 -33.08 3.67 -5.37
N MET A 518 -33.75 4.77 -5.73
CA MET A 518 -34.62 4.82 -6.91
C MET A 518 -33.87 4.61 -8.23
N SER A 519 -32.61 5.02 -8.30
CA SER A 519 -31.86 5.08 -9.56
C SER A 519 -30.98 3.86 -9.77
N CYS A 520 -29.99 3.67 -8.90
CA CYS A 520 -28.97 2.64 -9.03
C CYS A 520 -29.46 1.26 -8.58
N LYS A 521 -30.40 1.21 -7.61
CA LYS A 521 -31.06 -0.04 -7.17
C LYS A 521 -32.43 -0.28 -7.84
N GLY A 522 -32.89 0.64 -8.69
CA GLY A 522 -34.12 0.46 -9.48
C GLY A 522 -33.91 -0.39 -10.75
N GLU A 523 -35.00 -0.75 -11.43
CA GLU A 523 -34.98 -1.64 -12.63
C GLU A 523 -34.07 -1.14 -13.76
N ASN A 524 -33.90 0.18 -13.91
CA ASN A 524 -33.05 0.78 -14.94
C ASN A 524 -31.55 0.72 -14.62
N GLY A 525 -31.15 0.46 -13.37
CA GLY A 525 -29.74 0.49 -12.91
C GLY A 525 -28.83 -0.57 -13.54
N TYR A 526 -29.42 -1.67 -14.03
CA TYR A 526 -28.70 -2.76 -14.70
C TYR A 526 -28.54 -2.55 -16.21
N LYS A 527 -29.21 -1.55 -16.80
CA LYS A 527 -29.14 -1.29 -18.25
C LYS A 527 -27.81 -0.66 -18.63
N LEU A 528 -27.17 -1.20 -19.67
CA LEU A 528 -25.87 -0.74 -20.16
C LEU A 528 -25.89 0.74 -20.58
N ASN A 529 -26.96 1.18 -21.26
CA ASN A 529 -27.12 2.58 -21.67
C ASN A 529 -27.22 3.54 -20.48
N PHE A 530 -27.91 3.13 -19.40
CA PHE A 530 -27.99 3.92 -18.16
C PHE A 530 -26.62 4.07 -17.53
N ARG A 531 -25.84 2.99 -17.43
CA ARG A 531 -24.48 3.01 -16.85
C ARG A 531 -23.53 3.87 -17.67
N LEU A 532 -23.53 3.74 -19.00
CA LEU A 532 -22.70 4.56 -19.89
C LEU A 532 -23.06 6.05 -19.81
N LEU A 533 -24.35 6.38 -19.74
CA LEU A 533 -24.78 7.77 -19.59
C LEU A 533 -24.37 8.32 -18.22
N CYS A 534 -24.52 7.53 -17.16
CA CYS A 534 -24.08 7.92 -15.81
C CYS A 534 -22.58 8.14 -15.73
N THR A 535 -21.76 7.28 -16.35
CA THR A 535 -20.31 7.44 -16.35
C THR A 535 -19.87 8.67 -17.14
N MET A 536 -20.46 8.92 -18.32
CA MET A 536 -20.16 10.10 -19.12
C MET A 536 -20.55 11.39 -18.41
N THR A 537 -21.78 11.48 -17.86
CA THR A 537 -22.25 12.66 -17.13
C THR A 537 -21.50 12.87 -15.81
N SER A 538 -21.10 11.80 -15.13
CA SER A 538 -20.27 11.92 -13.92
C SER A 538 -18.88 12.44 -14.24
N LEU A 539 -18.28 11.98 -15.35
CA LEU A 539 -16.95 12.43 -15.77
C LEU A 539 -16.94 13.91 -16.17
N THR A 540 -17.94 14.36 -16.92
CA THR A 540 -18.07 15.79 -17.27
C THR A 540 -18.33 16.66 -16.05
N THR A 541 -19.15 16.19 -15.10
CA THR A 541 -19.40 16.90 -13.84
C THR A 541 -18.14 17.01 -12.98
N LEU A 542 -17.34 15.95 -12.90
CA LEU A 542 -16.04 15.97 -12.21
C LEU A 542 -15.05 16.96 -12.84
N GLN A 543 -15.04 17.10 -14.17
CA GLN A 543 -14.24 18.11 -14.86
C GLN A 543 -14.69 19.53 -14.50
N LEU A 544 -16.00 19.78 -14.39
CA LEU A 544 -16.54 21.07 -13.95
C LEU A 544 -16.14 21.42 -12.51
N TYR A 545 -16.11 20.43 -11.61
CA TYR A 545 -15.63 20.61 -10.23
C TYR A 545 -14.17 21.08 -10.14
N HIS A 546 -13.33 20.79 -11.14
CA HIS A 546 -11.94 21.23 -11.18
C HIS A 546 -11.81 22.75 -11.33
N PHE A 547 -12.75 23.41 -12.03
CA PHE A 547 -12.73 24.86 -12.25
C PHE A 547 -13.14 25.69 -11.01
N ILE A 548 -13.74 25.07 -10.00
CA ILE A 548 -14.15 25.75 -8.76
C ILE A 548 -12.90 26.00 -7.89
N LYS A 549 -12.36 27.22 -7.95
CA LYS A 549 -11.27 27.67 -7.07
C LYS A 549 -11.81 28.03 -5.68
N ILE A 550 -11.20 27.47 -4.63
CA ILE A 550 -11.54 27.76 -3.24
C ILE A 550 -10.66 28.94 -2.76
N PRO A 551 -11.23 29.95 -2.09
CA PRO A 551 -10.44 31.05 -1.51
C PRO A 551 -9.43 30.53 -0.47
N THR A 552 -8.15 30.92 -0.61
CA THR A 552 -7.04 30.48 0.26
C THR A 552 -6.68 31.49 1.36
N HIS A 553 -7.21 32.70 1.30
CA HIS A 553 -6.84 33.81 2.19
C HIS A 553 -7.28 33.62 3.65
N LYS A 554 -8.33 32.83 3.91
CA LYS A 554 -8.83 32.51 5.26
C LYS A 554 -8.78 31.00 5.48
N GLU A 555 -7.91 30.54 6.39
CA GLU A 555 -7.65 29.10 6.61
C GLU A 555 -8.90 28.31 7.00
N HIS A 556 -9.67 28.80 7.97
CA HIS A 556 -10.91 28.15 8.41
C HIS A 556 -11.93 28.04 7.27
N LEU A 557 -12.07 29.10 6.47
CA LEU A 557 -12.98 29.13 5.33
C LEU A 557 -12.52 28.15 4.24
N PHE A 558 -11.22 28.08 4.00
CA PHE A 558 -10.62 27.12 3.08
C PHE A 558 -10.94 25.68 3.48
N TYR A 559 -10.74 25.32 4.76
CA TYR A 559 -11.01 23.95 5.22
C TYR A 559 -12.50 23.60 5.16
N VAL A 560 -13.40 24.50 5.58
CA VAL A 560 -14.84 24.27 5.51
C VAL A 560 -15.30 24.12 4.05
N LEU A 561 -14.87 25.00 3.15
CA LEU A 561 -15.21 24.91 1.73
C LEU A 561 -14.59 23.68 1.06
N SER A 562 -13.39 23.28 1.46
CA SER A 562 -12.73 22.06 0.99
C SER A 562 -13.50 20.82 1.42
N PHE A 563 -13.97 20.77 2.68
CA PHE A 563 -14.86 19.71 3.16
C PHE A 563 -16.14 19.65 2.33
N CYS A 564 -16.84 20.79 2.19
CA CYS A 564 -18.11 20.86 1.46
C CYS A 564 -17.95 20.44 -0.01
N LYS A 565 -16.91 20.93 -0.69
CA LYS A 565 -16.59 20.54 -2.07
C LYS A 565 -16.30 19.04 -2.17
N SER A 566 -15.57 18.49 -1.20
CA SER A 566 -15.20 17.07 -1.19
C SER A 566 -16.37 16.15 -0.86
N ALA A 567 -17.31 16.61 -0.04
CA ALA A 567 -18.56 15.91 0.27
C ALA A 567 -19.59 15.99 -0.86
N SER A 568 -19.64 17.10 -1.59
CA SER A 568 -20.58 17.27 -2.69
C SER A 568 -20.23 16.38 -3.89
N ILE A 569 -18.94 16.08 -4.14
CA ILE A 569 -18.49 15.22 -5.24
C ILE A 569 -19.16 13.83 -5.22
N PRO A 570 -19.02 12.99 -4.16
CA PRO A 570 -19.67 11.69 -4.12
C PRO A 570 -21.20 11.81 -4.05
N LEU A 571 -21.75 12.84 -3.40
CA LEU A 571 -23.19 13.09 -3.40
C LEU A 571 -23.72 13.33 -4.83
N THR A 572 -22.99 14.10 -5.63
CA THR A 572 -23.35 14.37 -7.03
C THR A 572 -23.18 13.13 -7.90
N VAL A 573 -22.03 12.46 -7.84
CA VAL A 573 -21.69 11.34 -8.74
C VAL A 573 -22.46 10.06 -8.41
N VAL A 574 -22.66 9.76 -7.12
CA VAL A 574 -23.27 8.50 -6.69
C VAL A 574 -24.79 8.60 -6.60
N ALA A 575 -25.35 9.76 -6.23
CA ALA A 575 -26.80 9.92 -6.05
C ALA A 575 -27.45 10.83 -7.10
N LEU A 576 -26.98 12.08 -7.25
CA LEU A 576 -27.68 13.09 -8.06
C LEU A 576 -27.67 12.76 -9.57
N VAL A 577 -26.50 12.46 -10.14
CA VAL A 577 -26.33 12.18 -11.58
C VAL A 577 -27.13 10.96 -12.01
N PRO A 578 -27.03 9.80 -11.32
CA PRO A 578 -27.87 8.65 -11.63
C PRO A 578 -29.36 8.94 -11.51
N TYR A 579 -29.77 9.77 -10.55
CA TYR A 579 -31.17 10.17 -10.38
C TYR A 579 -31.70 11.05 -11.50
N CYS A 580 -30.95 12.07 -11.91
CA CYS A 580 -31.32 12.89 -13.06
C CYS A 580 -31.47 12.02 -14.31
N ILE A 581 -30.52 11.13 -14.57
CA ILE A 581 -30.55 10.23 -15.73
C ILE A 581 -31.72 9.24 -15.66
N HIS A 582 -31.97 8.68 -14.47
CA HIS A 582 -33.13 7.82 -14.24
C HIS A 582 -34.45 8.54 -14.57
N MET A 583 -34.58 9.80 -14.12
CA MET A 583 -35.74 10.64 -14.42
C MET A 583 -35.88 10.97 -15.91
N PHE A 584 -34.77 11.22 -16.62
CA PHE A 584 -34.78 11.44 -18.07
C PHE A 584 -35.14 10.17 -18.87
N MET A 585 -34.77 8.99 -18.37
CA MET A 585 -35.05 7.71 -19.02
C MET A 585 -36.43 7.14 -18.67
N LYS A 586 -37.20 7.78 -17.77
CA LYS A 586 -38.54 7.34 -17.41
C LYS A 586 -39.51 7.64 -18.57
N PRO A 587 -40.27 6.64 -19.06
CA PRO A 587 -41.29 6.89 -20.09
C PRO A 587 -42.30 7.91 -19.58
N SER A 588 -42.57 8.95 -20.36
CA SER A 588 -43.64 9.91 -20.05
C SER A 588 -44.98 9.18 -20.13
N GLU A 589 -45.60 8.91 -18.97
CA GLU A 589 -47.02 8.55 -18.93
C GLU A 589 -47.82 9.71 -19.52
N LYS A 590 -48.40 9.47 -20.70
CA LYS A 590 -49.36 10.37 -21.32
C LYS A 590 -50.47 10.68 -20.31
N LYS A 591 -50.60 11.95 -19.92
CA LYS A 591 -51.83 12.47 -19.32
C LYS A 591 -52.96 12.29 -20.34
N MET A 592 -53.83 11.31 -20.12
CA MET A 592 -55.14 11.29 -20.76
C MET A 592 -55.97 12.44 -20.16
N LYS A 593 -56.34 13.40 -21.01
CA LYS A 593 -57.55 14.22 -20.86
C LYS A 593 -58.63 13.61 -21.72
#